data_AF-A0A946NUI8-F1
#
_entry.id   AF-A0A946NUI8-F1
#
_cell.length_a   1.000
_cell.length_b   1.000
_cell.length_c   1.000
_cell.angle_alpha   90.00
_cell.angle_beta   90.00
_cell.angle_gamma   90.00
#
_symmetry.space_group_name_H-M   'P 1'
#
loop_
_entity.id
_entity.type
_entity.pdbx_description
1 polymer ?
#
loop_
_entity_poly.entity_id
_entity_poly.type
_entity_poly.pdbx_seq_one_letter_code
_entity_poly.pdbx_strand_id
1 'polypeptide(L)'
;MDTHSIIKQFTEQLSSSPLEEERITELRPIDFVMDYYRSPLLGFDDPRDNKKHILEWSSEKERVKELKRINKVIQQYNNEADANREEFFSKLPIDGKVHTPSDVGYEKPTIPISAHPLWAVACIQKLSRDKNSRSSQLRDPSSLYIDEQKLYQTFLEISNDDFVEYLNKEIFKYIQSKVQSAIKKGAWDKTNMWFEPNIKFLEWFDSKGIDTESKDNGIPDFLSKWAKEVVRYLQKKGEMKHQDILLSIEGLPNSYNHISKIFKTRDSKEFFKSEIVNNKSYYSLREPSKFK
;
A
#
# COMPACT_ATOMS: atom_id res chain seq x y z
N MET A 1 0.65 -11.28 -4.14
CA MET A 1 0.81 -9.83 -4.29
C MET A 1 1.99 -9.62 -5.22
N ASP A 2 1.89 -8.72 -6.21
CA ASP A 2 3.01 -8.40 -7.10
C ASP A 2 3.70 -7.11 -6.63
N THR A 3 4.80 -7.26 -5.90
CA THR A 3 5.55 -6.13 -5.35
C THR A 3 6.15 -5.24 -6.44
N HIS A 4 6.46 -5.77 -7.62
CA HIS A 4 6.97 -4.95 -8.72
C HIS A 4 5.89 -3.97 -9.21
N SER A 5 4.66 -4.45 -9.40
CA SER A 5 3.50 -3.62 -9.74
C SER A 5 3.23 -2.55 -8.68
N ILE A 6 3.31 -2.91 -7.39
CA ILE A 6 3.15 -1.95 -6.28
C ILE A 6 4.22 -0.85 -6.35
N ILE A 7 5.49 -1.21 -6.50
CA ILE A 7 6.58 -0.24 -6.60
C ILE A 7 6.38 0.67 -7.81
N LYS A 8 5.95 0.11 -8.95
CA LYS A 8 5.67 0.90 -10.15
C LYS A 8 4.55 1.92 -9.92
N GLN A 9 3.44 1.52 -9.31
CA GLN A 9 2.35 2.44 -8.97
C GLN A 9 2.83 3.58 -8.07
N PHE A 10 3.69 3.29 -7.09
CA PHE A 10 4.28 4.35 -6.25
C PHE A 10 5.20 5.27 -7.02
N THR A 11 6.16 4.73 -7.78
CA THR A 11 7.16 5.56 -8.45
C THR A 11 6.53 6.46 -9.52
N GLU A 12 5.48 6.01 -10.22
CA GLU A 12 4.70 6.82 -11.16
C GLU A 12 3.97 8.00 -10.50
N GLN A 13 3.63 7.90 -9.20
CA GLN A 13 2.97 8.97 -8.45
C GLN A 13 3.96 9.92 -7.74
N LEU A 14 5.20 9.48 -7.52
CA LEU A 14 6.21 10.26 -6.79
C LEU A 14 6.82 11.38 -7.62
N SER A 15 6.98 11.15 -8.92
CA SER A 15 7.74 12.03 -9.78
C SER A 15 7.22 12.01 -11.20
N SER A 16 7.12 13.20 -11.80
CA SER A 16 6.76 13.36 -13.21
C SER A 16 7.94 13.10 -14.16
N SER A 17 9.09 12.66 -13.63
CA SER A 17 10.24 12.32 -14.47
C SER A 17 9.87 11.23 -15.47
N PRO A 18 10.24 11.35 -16.76
CA PRO A 18 10.04 10.29 -17.73
C PRO A 18 10.96 9.08 -17.45
N LEU A 19 12.05 9.27 -16.71
CA LEU A 19 13.07 8.27 -16.43
C LEU A 19 12.70 7.43 -15.21
N GLU A 20 12.62 6.10 -15.39
CA GLU A 20 12.21 5.18 -14.32
C GLU A 20 13.20 5.18 -13.15
N GLU A 21 14.49 5.24 -13.46
CA GLU A 21 15.59 5.30 -12.49
C GLU A 21 15.47 6.50 -11.56
N GLU A 22 15.09 7.67 -12.08
CA GLU A 22 14.89 8.87 -11.28
C GLU A 22 13.69 8.69 -10.34
N ARG A 23 12.56 8.18 -10.86
CA ARG A 23 11.37 7.92 -10.04
C ARG A 23 11.62 6.88 -8.93
N ILE A 24 12.41 5.84 -9.21
CA ILE A 24 12.78 4.82 -8.22
C ILE A 24 13.60 5.44 -7.08
N THR A 25 14.51 6.37 -7.38
CA THR A 25 15.35 6.99 -6.34
C THR A 25 14.55 7.81 -5.32
N GLU A 26 13.32 8.21 -5.65
CA GLU A 26 12.40 8.92 -4.76
C GLU A 26 11.63 7.99 -3.83
N LEU A 27 11.67 6.68 -4.04
CA LEU A 27 10.95 5.70 -3.21
C LEU A 27 11.41 5.77 -1.74
N ARG A 28 10.45 5.90 -0.82
CA ARG A 28 10.67 5.90 0.63
C ARG A 28 9.76 4.89 1.33
N PRO A 29 10.09 4.49 2.57
CA PRO A 29 9.20 3.69 3.40
C PRO A 29 7.87 4.37 3.63
N ILE A 30 6.80 3.58 3.71
CA ILE A 30 5.48 4.04 4.14
C ILE A 30 5.51 4.28 5.63
N ASP A 31 4.97 5.39 6.09
CA ASP A 31 4.91 5.74 7.52
C ASP A 31 3.47 5.74 8.04
N PHE A 32 2.50 5.95 7.14
CA PHE A 32 1.09 5.96 7.50
C PHE A 32 0.22 5.46 6.35
N VAL A 33 -0.91 4.82 6.69
CA VAL A 33 -1.92 4.36 5.74
C VAL A 33 -3.31 4.75 6.18
N MET A 34 -4.20 4.98 5.22
CA MET A 34 -5.62 5.21 5.45
C MET A 34 -6.46 4.52 4.38
N ASP A 35 -7.72 4.27 4.72
CA ASP A 35 -8.70 3.88 3.73
C ASP A 35 -8.87 5.02 2.72
N TYR A 36 -8.76 4.67 1.43
CA TYR A 36 -8.99 5.60 0.34
C TYR A 36 -10.47 5.99 0.25
N TYR A 37 -11.35 5.07 0.62
CA TYR A 37 -12.78 5.23 0.43
C TYR A 37 -13.43 5.89 1.64
N ARG A 38 -14.15 6.98 1.39
CA ARG A 38 -15.04 7.62 2.37
C ARG A 38 -16.44 7.68 1.78
N SER A 39 -17.43 7.23 2.54
CA SER A 39 -18.84 7.31 2.14
C SER A 39 -19.50 8.48 2.90
N PRO A 40 -20.18 9.43 2.22
CA PRO A 40 -20.34 9.53 0.77
C PRO A 40 -19.04 9.94 0.03
N LEU A 41 -18.84 9.41 -1.17
CA LEU A 41 -17.73 9.77 -2.07
C LEU A 41 -18.27 10.62 -3.23
N LEU A 42 -17.64 11.76 -3.50
CA LEU A 42 -17.83 12.42 -4.79
C LEU A 42 -17.12 11.59 -5.86
N GLY A 43 -17.90 10.96 -6.73
CA GLY A 43 -17.40 10.21 -7.88
C GLY A 43 -16.76 11.16 -8.87
N PHE A 44 -17.56 11.97 -9.56
CA PHE A 44 -17.06 13.06 -10.39
C PHE A 44 -18.16 14.07 -10.69
N ASP A 45 -17.76 15.27 -11.08
CA ASP A 45 -18.64 16.27 -11.67
C ASP A 45 -18.58 16.10 -13.20
N ASP A 46 -19.69 15.73 -13.83
CA ASP A 46 -19.73 15.46 -15.27
C ASP A 46 -19.69 16.77 -16.06
N PRO A 47 -18.63 17.04 -16.84
CA PRO A 47 -18.49 18.31 -17.57
C PRO A 47 -19.50 18.49 -18.70
N ARG A 48 -20.23 17.44 -19.11
CA ARG A 48 -21.22 17.49 -20.20
C ARG A 48 -22.50 18.19 -19.76
N ASP A 49 -22.92 17.97 -18.52
CA ASP A 49 -24.20 18.46 -17.98
C ASP A 49 -24.09 19.08 -16.57
N ASN A 50 -22.87 19.22 -16.04
CA ASN A 50 -22.56 19.68 -14.69
C ASN A 50 -23.21 18.83 -13.58
N LYS A 51 -23.57 17.57 -13.86
CA LYS A 51 -24.17 16.68 -12.89
C LYS A 51 -23.11 16.13 -11.93
N LYS A 52 -23.37 16.30 -10.63
CA LYS A 52 -22.55 15.68 -9.59
C LYS A 52 -22.95 14.23 -9.38
N HIS A 53 -22.00 13.32 -9.51
CA HIS A 53 -22.21 11.92 -9.20
C HIS A 53 -21.68 11.60 -7.80
N ILE A 54 -22.57 11.55 -6.82
CA ILE A 54 -22.25 11.16 -5.44
C ILE A 54 -22.53 9.67 -5.26
N LEU A 55 -21.60 8.95 -4.65
CA LEU A 55 -21.69 7.53 -4.38
C LEU A 55 -21.87 7.30 -2.88
N GLU A 56 -22.84 6.48 -2.55
CA GLU A 56 -23.12 6.01 -1.19
C GLU A 56 -23.21 4.49 -1.23
N TRP A 57 -22.67 3.85 -0.19
CA TRP A 57 -22.70 2.41 -0.02
C TRP A 57 -22.75 2.04 1.46
N SER A 58 -23.32 0.87 1.75
CA SER A 58 -23.39 0.32 3.11
C SER A 58 -22.48 -0.89 3.33
N SER A 59 -21.91 -1.44 2.25
CA SER A 59 -21.01 -2.60 2.30
C SER A 59 -19.93 -2.54 1.21
N GLU A 60 -18.86 -3.30 1.41
CA GLU A 60 -17.77 -3.43 0.42
C GLU A 60 -18.24 -3.97 -0.94
N LYS A 61 -19.21 -4.88 -0.93
CA LYS A 61 -19.80 -5.42 -2.17
C LYS A 61 -20.55 -4.33 -2.94
N GLU A 62 -21.26 -3.46 -2.22
CA GLU A 62 -21.96 -2.31 -2.80
C GLU A 62 -20.97 -1.24 -3.27
N ARG A 63 -19.95 -0.92 -2.47
CA ARG A 63 -18.87 0.03 -2.83
C ARG A 63 -18.27 -0.33 -4.20
N VAL A 64 -17.82 -1.57 -4.36
CA VAL A 64 -17.23 -2.05 -5.62
C VAL A 64 -18.23 -2.00 -6.76
N LYS A 65 -19.51 -2.29 -6.51
CA LYS A 65 -20.57 -2.21 -7.53
C LYS A 65 -20.80 -0.77 -7.99
N GLU A 66 -20.89 0.19 -7.06
CA GLU A 66 -21.07 1.60 -7.36
C GLU A 66 -19.85 2.20 -8.06
N LEU A 67 -18.64 1.85 -7.63
CA LEU A 67 -17.40 2.28 -8.29
C LEU A 67 -17.30 1.75 -9.72
N LYS A 68 -17.65 0.48 -9.97
CA LYS A 68 -17.72 -0.06 -11.34
C LYS A 68 -18.76 0.65 -12.19
N ARG A 69 -19.94 0.95 -11.61
CA ARG A 69 -20.99 1.69 -12.30
C ARG A 69 -20.50 3.08 -12.69
N ILE A 70 -19.87 3.82 -11.78
CA ILE A 70 -19.40 5.18 -12.08
C ILE A 70 -18.22 5.18 -13.05
N ASN A 71 -17.28 4.24 -12.94
CA ASN A 71 -16.16 4.12 -13.87
C ASN A 71 -16.62 3.84 -15.30
N LYS A 72 -17.74 3.14 -15.49
CA LYS A 72 -18.35 2.97 -16.82
C LYS A 72 -18.86 4.30 -17.38
N VAL A 73 -19.41 5.18 -16.54
CA VAL A 73 -19.83 6.52 -16.97
C VAL A 73 -18.62 7.39 -17.29
N ILE A 74 -17.57 7.36 -16.45
CA ILE A 74 -16.29 8.04 -16.70
C ILE A 74 -15.69 7.57 -18.02
N GLN A 75 -15.70 6.26 -18.31
CA GLN A 75 -15.20 5.73 -19.57
C GLN A 75 -15.97 6.26 -20.79
N GLN A 76 -17.31 6.35 -20.69
CA GLN A 76 -18.12 6.92 -21.76
C GLN A 76 -17.78 8.40 -21.99
N TYR A 77 -17.66 9.17 -20.91
CA TYR A 77 -17.21 10.56 -20.98
C TYR A 77 -15.81 10.68 -21.59
N ASN A 78 -14.85 9.84 -21.18
CA ASN A 78 -13.48 9.90 -21.68
C ASN A 78 -13.39 9.63 -23.18
N ASN A 79 -14.18 8.68 -23.69
CA ASN A 79 -14.24 8.43 -25.14
C ASN A 79 -14.73 9.67 -25.91
N GLU A 80 -15.69 10.42 -25.36
CA GLU A 80 -16.16 11.68 -25.94
C GLU A 80 -15.08 12.77 -25.83
N ALA A 81 -14.41 12.88 -24.67
CA ALA A 81 -13.36 13.87 -24.43
C ALA A 81 -12.16 13.66 -25.36
N ASP A 82 -11.77 12.41 -25.62
CA ASP A 82 -10.69 12.08 -26.54
C ASP A 82 -11.05 12.44 -27.99
N ALA A 83 -12.26 12.10 -28.45
CA ALA A 83 -12.75 12.50 -29.77
C ALA A 83 -12.82 14.04 -29.91
N ASN A 84 -13.28 14.73 -28.86
CA ASN A 84 -13.32 16.18 -28.83
C ASN A 84 -11.92 16.80 -28.85
N ARG A 85 -10.93 16.15 -28.23
CA ARG A 85 -9.54 16.60 -28.22
C ARG A 85 -8.90 16.50 -29.60
N GLU A 86 -9.20 15.44 -30.37
CA GLU A 86 -8.78 15.34 -31.77
C GLU A 86 -9.40 16.44 -32.64
N GLU A 87 -10.71 16.69 -32.48
CA GLU A 87 -11.38 17.79 -33.19
C GLU A 87 -10.78 19.16 -32.80
N PHE A 88 -10.51 19.38 -31.51
CA PHE A 88 -9.84 20.60 -31.04
C PHE A 88 -8.46 20.78 -31.69
N PHE A 89 -7.62 19.74 -31.70
CA PHE A 89 -6.29 19.82 -32.33
C PHE A 89 -6.35 20.15 -33.82
N SER A 90 -7.40 19.73 -34.53
CA SER A 90 -7.61 20.08 -35.94
C SER A 90 -7.94 21.56 -36.18
N LYS A 91 -8.40 22.28 -35.14
CA LYS A 91 -8.76 23.70 -35.20
C LYS A 91 -7.64 24.64 -34.74
N LEU A 92 -6.52 24.08 -34.25
CA LEU A 92 -5.41 24.90 -33.77
C LEU A 92 -4.74 25.66 -34.92
N PRO A 93 -4.47 26.97 -34.76
CA PRO A 93 -3.68 27.71 -35.72
C PRO A 93 -2.21 27.21 -35.70
N ILE A 94 -1.58 27.17 -36.87
CA ILE A 94 -0.16 26.80 -37.01
C ILE A 94 0.70 28.04 -36.77
N ASP A 95 0.75 28.51 -35.53
CA ASP A 95 1.46 29.74 -35.14
C ASP A 95 2.55 29.51 -34.07
N GLY A 96 2.78 28.24 -33.70
CA GLY A 96 3.77 27.85 -32.69
C GLY A 96 3.41 28.24 -31.26
N LYS A 97 2.18 28.69 -31.01
CA LYS A 97 1.70 29.05 -29.66
C LYS A 97 0.84 27.93 -29.07
N VAL A 98 0.80 27.90 -27.75
CA VAL A 98 -0.14 27.05 -27.01
C VAL A 98 -1.48 27.77 -26.94
N HIS A 99 -2.53 27.13 -27.42
CA HIS A 99 -3.91 27.62 -27.33
C HIS A 99 -4.71 26.69 -26.44
N THR A 100 -5.66 27.28 -25.73
CA THR A 100 -6.70 26.59 -24.96
C THR A 100 -7.93 26.33 -25.84
N PRO A 101 -8.83 25.40 -25.46
CA PRO A 101 -10.10 25.22 -26.15
C PRO A 101 -10.88 26.54 -26.32
N SER A 102 -10.90 27.39 -25.30
CA SER A 102 -11.58 28.68 -25.33
C SER A 102 -10.99 29.67 -26.34
N ASP A 103 -9.66 29.65 -26.58
CA ASP A 103 -8.99 30.57 -27.51
C ASP A 103 -9.46 30.40 -28.97
N VAL A 104 -9.98 29.20 -29.30
CA VAL A 104 -10.51 28.86 -30.63
C VAL A 104 -12.03 28.66 -30.62
N GLY A 105 -12.72 29.11 -29.57
CA GLY A 105 -14.17 28.97 -29.44
C GLY A 105 -14.66 27.52 -29.33
N TYR A 106 -13.84 26.64 -28.77
CA TYR A 106 -14.15 25.22 -28.59
C TYR A 106 -14.63 24.95 -27.16
N GLU A 107 -15.93 24.75 -27.00
CA GLU A 107 -16.58 24.64 -25.68
C GLU A 107 -16.78 23.18 -25.21
N LYS A 108 -16.52 22.19 -26.07
CA LYS A 108 -16.70 20.78 -25.70
C LYS A 108 -15.59 20.32 -24.74
N PRO A 109 -15.88 19.43 -23.77
CA PRO A 109 -14.87 18.91 -22.87
C PRO A 109 -13.81 18.08 -23.62
N THR A 110 -12.54 18.29 -23.29
CA THR A 110 -11.37 17.63 -23.92
C THR A 110 -10.45 16.95 -22.92
N ILE A 111 -10.74 17.06 -21.62
CA ILE A 111 -9.89 16.58 -20.54
C ILE A 111 -10.51 15.30 -19.97
N PRO A 112 -9.87 14.13 -20.14
CA PRO A 112 -10.37 12.89 -19.56
C PRO A 112 -10.28 12.91 -18.03
N ILE A 113 -11.15 12.14 -17.38
CA ILE A 113 -11.21 11.96 -15.93
C ILE A 113 -10.65 10.58 -15.58
N SER A 114 -9.80 10.53 -14.56
CA SER A 114 -9.27 9.27 -14.05
C SER A 114 -10.38 8.40 -13.47
N ALA A 115 -10.38 7.11 -13.82
CA ALA A 115 -11.25 6.14 -13.18
C ALA A 115 -10.89 5.99 -11.69
N HIS A 116 -11.90 5.73 -10.86
CA HIS A 116 -11.68 5.42 -9.45
C HIS A 116 -11.03 4.05 -9.30
N PRO A 117 -9.99 3.91 -8.46
CA PRO A 117 -9.45 2.60 -8.12
C PRO A 117 -10.52 1.76 -7.40
N LEU A 118 -10.46 0.44 -7.52
CA LEU A 118 -11.44 -0.46 -6.89
C LEU A 118 -11.00 -0.99 -5.52
N TRP A 119 -9.68 -1.05 -5.29
CA TRP A 119 -9.04 -1.63 -4.12
C TRP A 119 -7.86 -0.76 -3.66
N ALA A 120 -8.12 0.54 -3.49
CA ALA A 120 -7.13 1.52 -3.11
C ALA A 120 -6.82 1.54 -1.60
N VAL A 121 -5.54 1.45 -1.26
CA VAL A 121 -5.02 1.87 0.05
C VAL A 121 -4.25 3.17 -0.14
N ALA A 122 -4.63 4.22 0.58
CA ALA A 122 -3.89 5.47 0.58
C ALA A 122 -2.68 5.35 1.52
N CYS A 123 -1.51 5.70 1.01
CA CYS A 123 -0.22 5.52 1.66
C CYS A 123 0.53 6.86 1.71
N ILE A 124 1.07 7.18 2.88
CA ILE A 124 1.92 8.33 3.10
C ILE A 124 3.34 7.83 3.34
N GLN A 125 4.25 8.26 2.47
CA GLN A 125 5.68 7.98 2.65
C GLN A 125 6.28 8.81 3.78
N LYS A 126 7.32 8.27 4.40
CA LYS A 126 8.11 8.97 5.41
C LYS A 126 8.66 10.26 4.81
N LEU A 127 8.36 11.36 5.50
CA LEU A 127 8.82 12.69 5.11
C LEU A 127 10.33 12.70 4.89
N SER A 128 10.75 13.27 3.77
CA SER A 128 12.15 13.60 3.53
C SER A 128 12.31 15.11 3.47
N ARG A 129 13.45 15.60 3.97
CA ARG A 129 13.83 17.01 3.79
C ARG A 129 14.05 17.26 2.31
N ASP A 130 13.41 18.28 1.76
CA ASP A 130 13.71 18.72 0.41
C ASP A 130 15.14 19.28 0.39
N LYS A 131 16.04 18.60 -0.32
CA LYS A 131 17.45 19.02 -0.45
C LYS A 131 17.59 20.35 -1.20
N ASN A 132 16.56 20.77 -1.95
CA ASN A 132 16.56 21.96 -2.80
C ASN A 132 15.81 23.15 -2.19
N SER A 133 15.14 22.97 -1.05
CA SER A 133 14.43 24.08 -0.39
C SER A 133 15.39 24.88 0.50
N ARG A 134 15.51 26.19 0.23
CA ARG A 134 16.33 27.12 1.04
C ARG A 134 15.81 27.30 2.47
N SER A 135 14.53 26.98 2.68
CA SER A 135 13.93 26.74 3.99
C SER A 135 13.85 25.23 4.17
N SER A 136 14.13 24.68 5.35
CA SER A 136 13.94 23.25 5.64
C SER A 136 12.46 22.83 5.67
N GLN A 137 11.67 23.21 4.67
CA GLN A 137 10.28 22.84 4.53
C GLN A 137 10.22 21.36 4.16
N LEU A 138 9.49 20.61 4.99
CA LEU A 138 9.12 19.25 4.69
C LEU A 138 8.29 19.28 3.40
N ARG A 139 8.62 18.44 2.42
CA ARG A 139 7.75 18.28 1.25
C ARG A 139 6.41 17.77 1.79
N ASP A 140 5.30 18.43 1.46
CA ASP A 140 3.97 17.99 1.87
C ASP A 140 3.82 16.53 1.38
N PRO A 141 3.53 15.56 2.26
CA PRO A 141 3.57 14.17 1.85
C PRO A 141 2.40 13.93 0.91
N SER A 142 2.69 13.81 -0.40
CA SER A 142 1.70 13.39 -1.37
C SER A 142 1.10 12.05 -0.92
N SER A 143 -0.22 12.03 -0.72
CA SER A 143 -0.94 10.79 -0.47
C SER A 143 -0.88 9.96 -1.76
N LEU A 144 -0.06 8.92 -1.74
CA LEU A 144 -0.02 7.92 -2.81
C LEU A 144 -1.19 6.95 -2.61
N TYR A 145 -1.57 6.22 -3.64
CA TYR A 145 -2.45 5.07 -3.46
C TYR A 145 -1.96 3.85 -4.23
N ILE A 146 -2.27 2.67 -3.72
CA ILE A 146 -2.07 1.39 -4.41
C ILE A 146 -3.44 0.79 -4.67
N ASP A 147 -3.75 0.48 -5.94
CA ASP A 147 -4.94 -0.29 -6.31
C ASP A 147 -4.57 -1.77 -6.52
N GLU A 148 -4.74 -2.58 -5.47
CA GLU A 148 -4.52 -4.03 -5.54
C GLU A 148 -5.43 -4.79 -4.58
N GLN A 149 -6.21 -5.72 -5.11
CA GLN A 149 -7.28 -6.39 -4.37
C GLN A 149 -6.77 -7.17 -3.16
N LYS A 150 -5.72 -7.98 -3.32
CA LYS A 150 -5.23 -8.82 -2.22
C LYS A 150 -4.63 -7.97 -1.11
N LEU A 151 -3.86 -6.94 -1.47
CA LEU A 151 -3.29 -5.99 -0.52
C LEU A 151 -4.39 -5.23 0.23
N TYR A 152 -5.42 -4.74 -0.45
CA TYR A 152 -6.55 -4.07 0.19
C TYR A 152 -7.30 -5.00 1.16
N GLN A 153 -7.48 -6.27 0.78
CA GLN A 153 -8.04 -7.27 1.69
C GLN A 153 -7.17 -7.45 2.94
N THR A 154 -5.85 -7.54 2.78
CA THR A 154 -4.91 -7.57 3.91
C THR A 154 -5.04 -6.31 4.78
N PHE A 155 -5.14 -5.13 4.18
CA PHE A 155 -5.34 -3.86 4.88
C PHE A 155 -6.59 -3.86 5.76
N LEU A 156 -7.71 -4.40 5.28
CA LEU A 156 -8.95 -4.51 6.06
C LEU A 156 -8.86 -5.51 7.23
N GLU A 157 -7.92 -6.47 7.16
CA GLU A 157 -7.83 -7.59 8.09
C GLU A 157 -6.88 -7.37 9.28
N ILE A 158 -5.89 -6.48 9.12
CA ILE A 158 -4.85 -6.20 10.13
C ILE A 158 -4.89 -4.75 10.59
N SER A 159 -4.13 -4.41 11.62
CA SER A 159 -4.04 -3.02 12.07
C SER A 159 -3.22 -2.17 11.09
N ASN A 160 -3.42 -0.85 11.07
CA ASN A 160 -2.65 0.04 10.21
C ASN A 160 -1.13 -0.09 10.45
N ASP A 161 -0.71 -0.22 11.72
CA ASP A 161 0.70 -0.40 12.08
C ASP A 161 1.27 -1.72 11.53
N ASP A 162 0.53 -2.82 11.71
CA ASP A 162 0.92 -4.13 11.17
C ASP A 162 0.99 -4.09 9.63
N PHE A 163 0.05 -3.38 9.00
CA PHE A 163 0.01 -3.23 7.54
C PHE A 163 1.19 -2.42 7.01
N VAL A 164 1.55 -1.32 7.68
CA VAL A 164 2.73 -0.52 7.32
C VAL A 164 3.99 -1.37 7.40
N GLU A 165 4.18 -2.13 8.49
CA GLU A 165 5.31 -3.05 8.62
C GLU A 165 5.31 -4.10 7.51
N TYR A 166 4.18 -4.77 7.27
CA TYR A 166 4.02 -5.77 6.22
C TYR A 166 4.40 -5.23 4.85
N LEU A 167 3.80 -4.10 4.44
CA LEU A 167 4.02 -3.50 3.13
C LEU A 167 5.48 -3.06 2.96
N ASN A 168 6.08 -2.42 3.98
CA ASN A 168 7.49 -2.03 3.93
C ASN A 168 8.41 -3.24 3.81
N LYS A 169 8.13 -4.34 4.52
CA LYS A 169 8.90 -5.59 4.41
C LYS A 169 8.85 -6.15 3.00
N GLU A 170 7.67 -6.21 2.39
CA GLU A 170 7.51 -6.72 1.04
C GLU A 170 8.27 -5.87 0.01
N ILE A 171 8.15 -4.55 0.09
CA ILE A 171 8.90 -3.62 -0.77
C ILE A 171 10.42 -3.79 -0.56
N PHE A 172 10.86 -3.88 0.70
CA PHE A 172 12.28 -4.01 1.02
C PHE A 172 12.87 -5.34 0.54
N LYS A 173 12.15 -6.46 0.66
CA LYS A 173 12.55 -7.74 0.08
C LYS A 173 12.81 -7.61 -1.43
N TYR A 174 11.94 -6.89 -2.14
CA TYR A 174 12.14 -6.63 -3.56
C TYR A 174 13.38 -5.76 -3.82
N ILE A 175 13.56 -4.66 -3.08
CA ILE A 175 14.74 -3.79 -3.18
C ILE A 175 16.02 -4.62 -2.95
N GLN A 176 16.06 -5.43 -1.88
CA GLN A 176 17.18 -6.33 -1.58
C GLN A 176 17.49 -7.27 -2.75
N SER A 177 16.46 -7.85 -3.39
CA SER A 177 16.67 -8.71 -4.56
C SER A 177 17.39 -7.97 -5.72
N LYS A 178 17.08 -6.69 -5.92
CA LYS A 178 17.73 -5.83 -6.93
C LYS A 178 19.14 -5.44 -6.53
N VAL A 179 19.37 -5.10 -5.27
CA VAL A 179 20.71 -4.85 -4.70
C VAL A 179 21.61 -6.06 -4.91
N GLN A 180 21.16 -7.26 -4.52
CA GLN A 180 21.92 -8.50 -4.70
C GLN A 180 22.21 -8.79 -6.17
N SER A 181 21.24 -8.53 -7.07
CA SER A 181 21.48 -8.64 -8.51
C SER A 181 22.51 -7.64 -9.03
N ALA A 182 22.55 -6.41 -8.51
CA ALA A 182 23.51 -5.38 -8.92
C ALA A 182 24.92 -5.72 -8.43
N ILE A 183 25.06 -6.17 -7.19
CA ILE A 183 26.33 -6.62 -6.60
C ILE A 183 26.93 -7.75 -7.44
N LYS A 184 26.13 -8.79 -7.76
CA LYS A 184 26.59 -9.92 -8.59
C LYS A 184 27.08 -9.50 -9.98
N LYS A 185 26.58 -8.38 -10.51
CA LYS A 185 26.95 -7.84 -11.82
C LYS A 185 28.05 -6.77 -11.74
N GLY A 186 28.57 -6.46 -10.55
CA GLY A 186 29.57 -5.41 -10.36
C GLY A 186 29.04 -3.99 -10.60
N ALA A 187 27.73 -3.78 -10.53
CA ALA A 187 27.06 -2.50 -10.82
C ALA A 187 26.44 -1.87 -9.56
N TRP A 188 26.97 -2.20 -8.38
CA TRP A 188 26.50 -1.66 -7.11
C TRP A 188 27.39 -0.53 -6.62
N ASP A 189 26.90 0.68 -6.75
CA ASP A 189 27.51 1.89 -6.21
C ASP A 189 26.42 2.95 -5.91
N LYS A 190 26.84 4.16 -5.50
CA LYS A 190 25.96 5.27 -5.16
C LYS A 190 25.12 5.81 -6.33
N THR A 191 25.47 5.48 -7.57
CA THR A 191 24.73 5.88 -8.77
C THR A 191 23.62 4.89 -9.13
N ASN A 192 23.60 3.71 -8.51
CA ASN A 192 22.55 2.73 -8.72
C ASN A 192 21.20 3.27 -8.23
N MET A 193 20.15 3.14 -9.06
CA MET A 193 18.79 3.62 -8.74
C MET A 193 18.22 3.06 -7.41
N TRP A 194 18.65 1.86 -7.01
CA TRP A 194 18.20 1.20 -5.78
C TRP A 194 19.02 1.58 -4.54
N PHE A 195 20.10 2.35 -4.71
CA PHE A 195 21.00 2.72 -3.60
C PHE A 195 20.29 3.52 -2.52
N GLU A 196 19.66 4.64 -2.88
CA GLU A 196 18.96 5.50 -1.93
C GLU A 196 17.74 4.80 -1.29
N PRO A 197 16.83 4.14 -2.04
CA PRO A 197 15.75 3.37 -1.45
C PRO A 197 16.23 2.31 -0.45
N ASN A 198 17.29 1.57 -0.77
CA ASN A 198 17.85 0.56 0.12
C ASN A 198 18.24 1.14 1.49
N ILE A 199 18.98 2.26 1.48
CA ILE A 199 19.40 2.94 2.71
C ILE A 199 18.18 3.45 3.50
N LYS A 200 17.22 4.08 2.83
CA LYS A 200 16.05 4.66 3.51
C LYS A 200 15.15 3.63 4.17
N PHE A 201 14.97 2.46 3.55
CA PHE A 201 14.23 1.36 4.14
C PHE A 201 14.97 0.74 5.32
N LEU A 202 16.28 0.50 5.20
CA LEU A 202 17.09 -0.02 6.30
C LEU A 202 17.03 0.91 7.53
N GLU A 203 17.26 2.21 7.33
CA GLU A 203 17.14 3.23 8.40
C GLU A 203 15.75 3.24 9.06
N TRP A 204 14.69 2.98 8.28
CA TRP A 204 13.34 2.91 8.82
C TRP A 204 13.15 1.69 9.72
N PHE A 205 13.58 0.51 9.28
CA PHE A 205 13.49 -0.70 10.10
C PHE A 205 14.33 -0.58 11.38
N ASP A 206 15.55 -0.07 11.28
CA ASP A 206 16.42 0.19 12.43
C ASP A 206 15.73 1.14 13.42
N SER A 207 15.11 2.22 12.93
CA SER A 207 14.40 3.19 13.77
C SER A 207 13.16 2.62 14.47
N LYS A 208 12.59 1.54 13.93
CA LYS A 208 11.43 0.83 14.51
C LYS A 208 11.87 -0.37 15.37
N GLY A 209 13.16 -0.68 15.43
CA GLY A 209 13.67 -1.88 16.10
C GLY A 209 13.20 -3.18 15.44
N ILE A 210 12.94 -3.15 14.13
CA ILE A 210 12.47 -4.29 13.36
C ILE A 210 13.68 -4.96 12.72
N ASP A 211 13.95 -6.21 13.09
CA ASP A 211 14.99 -7.00 12.44
C ASP A 211 14.54 -7.44 11.04
N THR A 212 15.26 -7.01 10.01
CA THR A 212 15.02 -7.38 8.61
C THR A 212 15.72 -8.67 8.19
N GLU A 213 16.73 -9.09 8.96
CA GLU A 213 17.51 -10.30 8.72
C GLU A 213 17.07 -11.45 9.61
N SER A 214 16.20 -11.20 10.60
CA SER A 214 15.47 -12.27 11.26
C SER A 214 14.77 -13.02 10.14
N LYS A 215 15.33 -14.18 9.78
CA LYS A 215 14.57 -15.22 9.13
C LYS A 215 13.37 -15.34 10.05
N ASP A 216 12.20 -14.89 9.61
CA ASP A 216 10.99 -15.14 10.36
C ASP A 216 10.98 -16.66 10.49
N ASN A 217 11.32 -17.14 11.70
CA ASN A 217 11.87 -18.48 11.94
C ASN A 217 10.77 -19.49 11.60
N GLY A 218 10.52 -19.80 10.33
CA GLY A 218 9.30 -20.46 9.86
C GLY A 218 7.96 -19.81 10.25
N ILE A 219 7.93 -18.66 10.95
CA ILE A 219 6.70 -18.01 11.40
C ILE A 219 6.07 -17.29 10.21
N PRO A 220 4.83 -17.62 9.79
CA PRO A 220 4.28 -17.04 8.57
C PRO A 220 4.07 -15.53 8.64
N ASP A 221 4.41 -14.86 7.54
CA ASP A 221 4.32 -13.39 7.41
C ASP A 221 2.90 -12.84 7.55
N PHE A 222 1.88 -13.63 7.18
CA PHE A 222 0.47 -13.23 7.26
C PHE A 222 -0.08 -13.16 8.70
N LEU A 223 0.69 -13.60 9.70
CA LEU A 223 0.31 -13.46 11.10
C LEU A 223 0.49 -12.01 11.56
N SER A 224 -0.48 -11.48 12.31
CA SER A 224 -0.35 -10.17 12.97
C SER A 224 0.83 -10.18 13.95
N LYS A 225 1.34 -9.00 14.33
CA LYS A 225 2.39 -8.87 15.35
C LYS A 225 2.08 -9.72 16.59
N TRP A 226 0.87 -9.61 17.11
CA TRP A 226 0.43 -10.33 18.30
C TRP A 226 0.37 -11.85 18.10
N ALA A 227 -0.06 -12.32 16.91
CA ALA A 227 -0.05 -13.73 16.59
C ALA A 227 1.39 -14.27 16.49
N LYS A 228 2.30 -13.51 15.89
CA LYS A 228 3.73 -13.84 15.85
C LYS A 228 4.32 -13.91 17.25
N GLU A 229 3.97 -12.97 18.14
CA GLU A 229 4.40 -12.99 19.55
C GLU A 229 3.90 -14.24 20.30
N VAL A 230 2.64 -14.63 20.11
CA VAL A 230 2.12 -15.89 20.68
C VAL A 230 2.97 -17.07 20.20
N VAL A 231 3.25 -17.17 18.90
CA VAL A 231 4.06 -18.26 18.33
C VAL A 231 5.47 -18.25 18.91
N ARG A 232 6.15 -17.10 18.98
CA ARG A 232 7.49 -16.96 19.57
C ARG A 232 7.52 -17.38 21.04
N TYR A 233 6.50 -16.97 21.81
CA TYR A 233 6.38 -17.35 23.22
C TYR A 233 6.22 -18.86 23.38
N LEU A 234 5.27 -19.47 22.65
CA LEU A 234 5.04 -20.91 22.69
C LEU A 234 6.25 -21.71 22.19
N GLN A 235 6.99 -21.18 21.22
CA GLN A 235 8.21 -21.79 20.74
C GLN A 235 9.31 -21.79 21.81
N LYS A 236 9.50 -20.67 22.51
CA LYS A 236 10.56 -20.49 23.52
C LYS A 236 10.24 -21.19 24.83
N LYS A 237 8.97 -21.20 25.25
CA LYS A 237 8.53 -21.65 26.58
C LYS A 237 7.79 -22.98 26.56
N GLY A 238 7.41 -23.48 25.38
CA GLY A 238 6.63 -24.70 25.24
C GLY A 238 5.15 -24.47 25.59
N GLU A 239 4.53 -25.49 26.19
CA GLU A 239 3.13 -25.43 26.60
C GLU A 239 2.91 -24.43 27.74
N MET A 240 1.93 -23.54 27.59
CA MET A 240 1.63 -22.48 28.56
C MET A 240 0.12 -22.27 28.74
N LYS A 241 -0.30 -21.77 29.90
CA LYS A 241 -1.70 -21.40 30.11
C LYS A 241 -2.08 -20.19 29.27
N HIS A 242 -3.33 -20.20 28.82
CA HIS A 242 -4.01 -19.09 28.14
C HIS A 242 -3.69 -17.71 28.75
N GLN A 243 -3.96 -17.57 30.06
CA GLN A 243 -3.79 -16.30 30.78
C GLN A 243 -2.34 -15.84 30.80
N ASP A 244 -1.41 -16.77 31.04
CA ASP A 244 0.01 -16.47 31.19
C ASP A 244 0.58 -15.95 29.86
N ILE A 245 0.14 -16.52 28.73
CA ILE A 245 0.53 -16.04 27.40
C ILE A 245 0.05 -14.60 27.19
N LEU A 246 -1.23 -14.31 27.47
CA LEU A 246 -1.76 -12.95 27.28
C LEU A 246 -1.04 -11.92 28.16
N LEU A 247 -0.75 -12.27 29.41
CA LEU A 247 -0.04 -11.39 30.36
C LEU A 247 1.44 -11.19 30.01
N SER A 248 2.05 -12.15 29.30
CA SER A 248 3.46 -12.07 28.92
C SER A 248 3.70 -11.21 27.68
N ILE A 249 2.65 -10.88 26.92
CA ILE A 249 2.75 -10.06 25.71
C ILE A 249 2.54 -8.59 26.10
N GLU A 250 3.64 -7.86 26.22
CA GLU A 250 3.62 -6.44 26.58
C GLU A 250 2.89 -5.60 25.52
N GLY A 251 1.98 -4.74 25.96
CA GLY A 251 1.20 -3.87 25.08
C GLY A 251 0.05 -4.54 24.33
N LEU A 252 -0.29 -5.80 24.64
CA LEU A 252 -1.43 -6.49 24.02
C LEU A 252 -2.75 -5.73 24.30
N PRO A 253 -3.53 -5.35 23.26
CA PRO A 253 -4.81 -4.68 23.45
C PRO A 253 -5.80 -5.48 24.30
N ASN A 254 -6.49 -4.80 25.23
CA ASN A 254 -7.49 -5.41 26.12
C ASN A 254 -8.63 -6.16 25.39
N SER A 255 -8.88 -5.83 24.12
CA SER A 255 -9.84 -6.55 23.27
C SER A 255 -9.45 -8.02 23.04
N TYR A 256 -8.18 -8.37 23.16
CA TYR A 256 -7.65 -9.73 23.03
C TYR A 256 -7.71 -10.49 24.36
N ASN A 257 -8.92 -10.70 24.85
CA ASN A 257 -9.15 -11.49 26.06
C ASN A 257 -9.06 -13.01 25.84
N HIS A 258 -8.84 -13.46 24.60
CA HIS A 258 -8.66 -14.86 24.26
C HIS A 258 -7.63 -15.02 23.12
N ILE A 259 -6.75 -16.03 23.17
CA ILE A 259 -5.66 -16.20 22.19
C ILE A 259 -6.24 -16.37 20.78
N SER A 260 -7.33 -17.14 20.63
CA SER A 260 -7.96 -17.30 19.31
C SER A 260 -8.46 -15.99 18.69
N LYS A 261 -8.71 -14.94 19.49
CA LYS A 261 -9.10 -13.62 18.96
C LYS A 261 -7.92 -12.86 18.36
N ILE A 262 -6.69 -13.23 18.69
CA ILE A 262 -5.46 -12.67 18.12
C ILE A 262 -5.31 -13.08 16.64
N PHE A 263 -5.79 -14.28 16.30
CA PHE A 263 -5.77 -14.85 14.95
C PHE A 263 -7.09 -14.50 14.23
N LYS A 264 -7.14 -13.32 13.61
CA LYS A 264 -8.39 -12.76 13.02
C LYS A 264 -8.67 -13.20 11.59
N THR A 265 -7.63 -13.19 10.76
CA THR A 265 -7.72 -13.46 9.33
C THR A 265 -8.07 -14.91 9.05
N ARG A 266 -8.53 -15.22 7.84
CA ARG A 266 -8.80 -16.62 7.46
C ARG A 266 -7.55 -17.49 7.64
N ASP A 267 -6.43 -17.04 7.09
CA ASP A 267 -5.18 -17.80 7.10
C ASP A 267 -4.60 -17.91 8.51
N SER A 268 -4.70 -16.87 9.34
CA SER A 268 -4.27 -16.93 10.74
C SER A 268 -5.18 -17.84 11.59
N LYS A 269 -6.49 -17.88 11.34
CA LYS A 269 -7.40 -18.83 11.99
C LYS A 269 -7.11 -20.27 11.59
N GLU A 270 -6.78 -20.48 10.32
CA GLU A 270 -6.37 -21.79 9.82
C GLU A 270 -5.05 -22.23 10.47
N PHE A 271 -4.06 -21.34 10.50
CA PHE A 271 -2.81 -21.54 11.22
C PHE A 271 -3.05 -21.86 12.71
N PHE A 272 -3.90 -21.09 13.40
CA PHE A 272 -4.21 -21.34 14.81
C PHE A 272 -4.82 -22.73 15.02
N LYS A 273 -5.66 -23.20 14.10
CA LYS A 273 -6.27 -24.55 14.19
C LYS A 273 -5.28 -25.66 13.85
N SER A 274 -4.40 -25.45 12.87
CA SER A 274 -3.47 -26.47 12.40
C SER A 274 -2.22 -26.56 13.27
N GLU A 275 -1.62 -25.42 13.63
CA GLU A 275 -0.30 -25.35 14.27
C GLU A 275 -0.35 -25.15 15.78
N ILE A 276 -1.48 -24.67 16.35
CA ILE A 276 -1.60 -24.44 17.80
C ILE A 276 -2.54 -25.48 18.42
N VAL A 277 -2.02 -26.23 19.39
CA VAL A 277 -2.77 -27.24 20.15
C VAL A 277 -3.36 -26.60 21.40
N ASN A 278 -4.63 -26.85 21.67
CA ASN A 278 -5.30 -26.45 22.90
C ASN A 278 -5.64 -27.70 23.73
N ASN A 279 -5.07 -27.80 24.93
CA ASN A 279 -5.36 -28.82 25.91
C ASN A 279 -5.91 -28.19 27.21
N LYS A 280 -7.24 -28.08 27.31
CA LYS A 280 -7.93 -27.60 28.52
C LYS A 280 -7.37 -26.26 29.06
N SER A 281 -7.23 -25.28 28.17
CA SER A 281 -6.69 -23.92 28.45
C SER A 281 -5.17 -23.80 28.49
N TYR A 282 -4.45 -24.88 28.19
CA TYR A 282 -3.03 -24.83 27.87
C TYR A 282 -2.84 -24.84 26.34
N TYR A 283 -1.87 -24.07 25.88
CA TYR A 283 -1.57 -23.87 24.47
C TYR A 283 -0.11 -24.23 24.19
N SER A 284 0.13 -24.92 23.08
CA SER A 284 1.46 -25.30 22.60
C SER A 284 1.50 -25.30 21.07
N LEU A 285 2.70 -25.23 20.49
CA LEU A 285 2.89 -25.46 19.05
C LEU A 285 2.90 -26.96 18.78
N ARG A 286 2.19 -27.39 17.74
CA ARG A 286 2.14 -28.79 17.30
C ARG A 286 3.52 -29.32 16.94
N GLU A 287 4.29 -28.54 16.19
CA GLU A 287 5.66 -28.86 15.79
C GLU A 287 6.57 -27.63 15.97
N PRO A 288 7.11 -27.39 17.18
CA PRO A 288 7.91 -26.19 17.47
C PRO A 288 9.17 -26.07 16.60
N SER A 289 9.69 -27.18 16.09
CA SER A 289 10.86 -27.21 15.20
C SER A 289 10.61 -26.58 13.83
N LYS A 290 9.36 -26.52 13.36
CA LYS A 290 9.00 -25.81 12.11
C LYS A 290 9.28 -24.32 12.21
N PHE A 291 9.32 -23.80 13.44
CA PHE A 291 9.39 -22.38 13.70
C PHE A 291 10.78 -21.93 14.20
N LYS A 292 11.83 -22.76 14.03
CA LYS A 292 13.20 -22.50 14.50
C LYS A 292 14.07 -21.76 13.50
#